data_AF-A0A0C2DWL9-F1
#
_entry.id   AF-A0A0C2DWL9-F1
#
_cell.length_a   1.000
_cell.length_b   1.000
_cell.length_c   1.000
_cell.angle_alpha   90.00
_cell.angle_beta   90.00
_cell.angle_gamma   90.00
#
_symmetry.space_group_name_H-M   'P 1'
#
loop_
_entity.id
_entity.type
_entity.pdbx_description
1 polymer ?
#
loop_
_entity_poly.entity_id
_entity_poly.type
_entity_poly.pdbx_seq_one_letter_code
_entity_poly.pdbx_strand_id
1 'polypeptide(L)'
;MRFEPTPTEIINDAQTSFAVYDLQKIQSEPSFSLSALYDGPVSTTWKQSPAPISVSSVVGGTDQLSGLLVSVLRNEGAAQRVIYTHQLPWFLLIYYHTVTLTCKDLSNGQKQIPTIRKQFFAPAVTRKRPALIEWEFDLPRNAECRLQFNFEKAFLRSAC
;
A
#
# COMPACT_ATOMS: atom_id res chain seq x y z
N MET A 1 18.37 3.19 29.50
CA MET A 1 17.02 2.60 29.27
C MET A 1 16.67 1.77 30.48
N ARG A 2 15.59 2.11 31.17
CA ARG A 2 15.12 1.42 32.38
C ARG A 2 13.69 0.94 32.12
N PHE A 3 13.39 -0.28 32.54
CA PHE A 3 12.07 -0.88 32.38
C PHE A 3 11.37 -0.98 33.72
N GLU A 4 10.09 -0.64 33.73
CA GLU A 4 9.20 -0.85 34.86
C GLU A 4 7.94 -1.59 34.38
N PRO A 5 7.65 -2.80 34.90
CA PRO A 5 8.45 -3.60 35.84
C PRO A 5 9.74 -4.18 35.23
N THR A 6 10.62 -4.74 36.07
CA THR A 6 11.88 -5.36 35.60
C THR A 6 11.61 -6.63 34.78
N PRO A 7 12.32 -6.85 33.65
CA PRO A 7 12.15 -8.04 32.83
C PRO A 7 12.56 -9.32 33.57
N THR A 8 11.90 -10.42 33.21
CA THR A 8 12.21 -11.76 33.71
C THR A 8 13.53 -12.26 33.15
N GLU A 9 13.80 -11.96 31.89
CA GLU A 9 15.03 -12.35 31.20
C GLU A 9 15.39 -11.30 30.14
N ILE A 10 16.68 -11.15 29.85
CA ILE A 10 17.17 -10.29 28.76
C ILE A 10 17.94 -11.20 27.79
N ILE A 11 17.39 -11.38 26.59
CA ILE A 11 18.00 -12.17 25.53
C ILE A 11 18.75 -11.21 24.60
N ASN A 12 20.07 -11.34 24.54
CA ASN A 12 20.90 -10.59 23.62
C ASN A 12 21.22 -11.46 22.40
N ASP A 13 20.66 -11.11 21.25
CA ASP A 13 21.06 -11.64 19.95
C ASP A 13 22.08 -10.67 19.30
N ALA A 14 22.86 -11.17 18.34
CA ALA A 14 23.99 -10.46 17.71
C ALA A 14 23.64 -9.09 17.10
N GLN A 15 22.34 -8.80 16.90
CA GLN A 15 21.85 -7.52 16.37
C GLN A 15 20.71 -6.90 17.18
N THR A 16 20.11 -7.61 18.15
CA THR A 16 18.94 -7.12 18.88
C THR A 16 18.92 -7.62 20.32
N SER A 17 18.46 -6.77 21.25
CA SER A 17 18.23 -7.16 22.65
C SER A 17 16.73 -7.21 22.93
N PHE A 18 16.27 -8.31 23.51
CA PHE A 18 14.88 -8.53 23.87
C PHE A 18 14.73 -8.58 25.38
N ALA A 19 13.82 -7.78 25.92
CA ALA A 19 13.38 -7.87 27.31
C ALA A 19 12.14 -8.80 27.37
N VAL A 20 12.28 -9.93 28.04
CA VAL A 20 11.26 -10.99 28.11
C VAL A 20 10.51 -10.91 29.44
N TYR A 21 9.18 -10.92 29.37
CA TYR A 21 8.29 -10.89 30.51
C TYR A 21 7.42 -12.15 30.53
N ASP A 22 7.54 -12.95 31.59
CA ASP A 22 6.73 -14.14 31.78
C ASP A 22 5.42 -13.78 32.50
N LEU A 23 4.34 -13.61 31.74
CA LEU A 23 3.03 -13.19 32.25
C LEU A 23 2.43 -14.21 33.23
N GLN A 24 2.85 -15.48 33.20
CA GLN A 24 2.33 -16.50 34.11
C GLN A 24 2.85 -16.33 35.54
N LYS A 25 3.99 -15.67 35.72
CA LYS A 25 4.56 -15.36 37.04
C LYS A 25 4.01 -14.05 37.63
N ILE A 26 3.28 -13.27 36.83
CA ILE A 26 2.79 -11.91 37.16
C ILE A 26 1.27 -11.97 37.43
N GLN A 27 0.82 -13.03 38.12
CA GLN A 27 -0.60 -13.39 38.33
C GLN A 27 -1.40 -12.45 39.25
N SER A 28 -0.81 -11.36 39.76
CA SER A 28 -1.41 -10.59 40.86
C SER A 28 -2.21 -9.34 40.44
N GLU A 29 -2.21 -8.94 39.16
CA GLU A 29 -2.90 -7.73 38.68
C GLU A 29 -3.75 -8.02 37.43
N PRO A 30 -4.98 -7.47 37.30
CA PRO A 30 -5.85 -7.68 36.13
C PRO A 30 -5.35 -6.96 34.86
N SER A 31 -4.41 -6.03 34.99
CA SER A 31 -3.82 -5.29 33.86
C SER A 31 -2.31 -5.16 34.03
N PHE A 32 -1.55 -5.64 33.05
CA PHE A 32 -0.09 -5.52 33.01
C PHE A 32 0.30 -4.28 32.18
N SER A 33 0.85 -3.26 32.84
CA SER A 33 1.38 -2.06 32.19
C SER A 33 2.91 -2.13 32.13
N LEU A 34 3.47 -1.82 30.95
CA LEU A 34 4.91 -1.77 30.72
C LEU A 34 5.31 -0.34 30.41
N SER A 35 6.29 0.18 31.15
CA SER A 35 6.88 1.50 30.92
C SER A 35 8.37 1.39 30.64
N ALA A 36 8.85 2.17 29.68
CA ALA A 36 10.27 2.26 29.34
C ALA A 36 10.74 3.72 29.47
N LEU A 37 11.72 3.93 30.34
CA LEU A 37 12.33 5.22 30.60
C LEU A 37 13.66 5.31 29.83
N TYR A 38 13.81 6.38 29.07
CA TYR A 38 15.00 6.65 28.26
C TYR A 38 15.69 7.90 28.78
N ASP A 39 17.00 7.83 28.97
CA ASP A 39 17.81 8.95 29.50
C ASP A 39 18.05 10.06 28.46
N GLY A 40 17.58 9.89 27.22
CA GLY A 40 17.74 10.84 26.13
C GLY A 40 16.64 10.73 25.07
N PRO A 41 16.61 11.62 24.06
CA PRO A 41 15.61 11.59 23.01
C PRO A 41 15.66 10.26 22.26
N VAL A 42 14.56 9.53 22.29
CA VAL A 42 14.41 8.27 21.55
C VAL A 42 14.38 8.60 20.06
N SER A 43 15.48 8.34 19.38
CA SER A 43 15.52 8.30 17.92
C SER A 43 14.66 7.12 17.46
N THR A 44 13.37 7.35 17.26
CA THR A 44 12.46 6.44 16.58
C THR A 44 12.75 6.44 15.08
N THR A 45 13.99 6.18 14.67
CA THR A 45 14.26 5.70 13.31
C THR A 45 13.83 4.24 13.28
N TRP A 46 12.50 4.03 13.28
CA TRP A 46 11.95 2.84 12.69
C TRP A 46 12.43 2.87 11.24
N LYS A 47 13.55 2.20 10.95
CA LYS A 47 13.82 1.74 9.59
C LYS A 47 12.70 0.76 9.32
N GLN A 48 11.56 1.28 8.85
CA GLN A 48 10.56 0.48 8.19
C GLN A 48 11.36 -0.31 7.17
N SER A 49 11.46 -1.63 7.37
CA SER A 49 11.94 -2.50 6.31
C SER A 49 11.09 -2.13 5.11
N PRO A 50 11.69 -1.65 4.00
CA PRO A 50 10.90 -1.17 2.88
C PRO A 50 9.92 -2.27 2.51
N ALA A 51 8.64 -1.92 2.48
CA ALA A 51 7.63 -2.87 2.04
C ALA A 51 8.07 -3.35 0.66
N PRO A 52 8.16 -4.68 0.43
CA PRO A 52 8.71 -5.21 -0.82
C PRO A 52 7.93 -4.71 -2.04
N ILE A 53 6.65 -4.35 -1.83
CA ILE A 53 5.82 -3.62 -2.77
C ILE A 53 5.25 -2.39 -2.08
N SER A 54 5.24 -1.27 -2.79
CA SER A 54 4.43 -0.09 -2.46
C SER A 54 3.51 0.28 -3.61
N VAL A 55 2.36 0.86 -3.27
CA VAL A 55 1.39 1.37 -4.24
C VAL A 55 1.02 2.78 -3.83
N SER A 56 1.07 3.72 -4.77
CA SER A 56 0.56 5.07 -4.59
C SER A 56 -0.35 5.43 -5.76
N SER A 57 -1.49 6.05 -5.46
CA SER A 57 -2.47 6.45 -6.46
C SER A 57 -2.69 7.95 -6.38
N VAL A 58 -2.62 8.60 -7.53
CA VAL A 58 -2.79 10.04 -7.68
C VAL A 58 -3.85 10.30 -8.73
N VAL A 59 -4.81 11.15 -8.39
CA VAL A 59 -5.79 11.70 -9.32
C VAL A 59 -5.27 13.05 -9.78
N GLY A 60 -5.15 13.25 -11.08
CA GLY A 60 -4.77 14.51 -11.72
C GLY A 60 -5.77 14.88 -12.82
N GLY A 61 -5.60 16.08 -13.39
CA GLY A 61 -6.48 16.63 -14.43
C GLY A 61 -6.67 18.13 -14.25
N THR A 62 -6.61 18.88 -15.34
CA THR A 62 -6.83 20.34 -15.34
C THR A 62 -8.28 20.72 -15.59
N ASP A 63 -9.08 19.77 -16.07
CA ASP A 63 -10.47 19.95 -16.44
C ASP A 63 -11.39 19.55 -15.26
N GLN A 64 -12.55 20.22 -15.15
CA GLN A 64 -13.55 19.89 -14.13
C GLN A 64 -14.34 18.61 -14.47
N LEU A 65 -14.35 18.22 -15.75
CA LEU A 65 -15.14 17.09 -16.26
C LEU A 65 -14.31 15.85 -16.54
N SER A 66 -13.06 15.99 -16.95
CA SER A 66 -12.18 14.88 -17.28
C SER A 66 -10.91 14.87 -16.43
N GLY A 67 -10.38 13.67 -16.17
CA GLY A 67 -9.20 13.50 -15.34
C GLY A 67 -8.43 12.23 -15.65
N LEU A 68 -7.29 12.13 -14.99
CA LEU A 68 -6.33 11.05 -15.09
C LEU A 68 -6.16 10.41 -13.72
N LEU A 69 -6.26 9.10 -13.64
CA LEU A 69 -5.85 8.35 -12.46
C LEU A 69 -4.59 7.56 -12.79
N VAL A 70 -3.54 7.81 -12.00
CA VAL A 70 -2.26 7.13 -12.11
C VAL A 70 -1.99 6.38 -10.81
N SER A 71 -1.79 5.08 -10.91
CA SER A 71 -1.32 4.23 -9.83
C SER A 71 0.09 3.75 -10.12
N VAL A 72 1.01 4.07 -9.22
CA VAL A 72 2.42 3.70 -9.28
C VAL A 72 2.64 2.54 -8.31
N LEU A 73 2.98 1.37 -8.86
CA LEU A 73 3.37 0.18 -8.12
C LEU A 73 4.90 0.07 -8.19
N ARG A 74 5.56 0.01 -7.04
CA ARG A 74 7.02 -0.12 -6.94
C ARG A 74 7.35 -1.44 -6.25
N ASN A 75 8.17 -2.26 -6.90
CA ASN A 75 8.66 -3.54 -6.38
C ASN A 75 10.18 -3.47 -6.25
N GLU A 76 10.70 -3.52 -5.03
CA GLU A 76 12.15 -3.56 -4.77
C GLU A 76 12.66 -5.00 -4.54
N GLY A 77 11.76 -5.98 -4.59
CA GLY A 77 12.06 -7.39 -4.39
C GLY A 77 12.14 -8.21 -5.68
N ALA A 78 11.92 -9.51 -5.52
CA ALA A 78 11.83 -10.46 -6.63
C ALA A 78 10.57 -10.23 -7.47
N ALA A 79 10.54 -10.79 -8.68
CA ALA A 79 9.35 -10.77 -9.52
C ALA A 79 8.21 -11.53 -8.82
N GLN A 80 7.01 -10.95 -8.85
CA GLN A 80 5.87 -11.47 -8.12
C GLN A 80 4.56 -11.24 -8.86
N ARG A 81 3.65 -12.20 -8.72
CA ARG A 81 2.31 -12.12 -9.30
C ARG A 81 1.44 -11.26 -8.38
N VAL A 82 0.84 -10.22 -8.94
CA VAL A 82 0.02 -9.27 -8.19
C VAL A 82 -1.35 -9.11 -8.82
N ILE A 83 -2.33 -8.81 -7.98
CA ILE A 83 -3.67 -8.38 -8.39
C ILE A 83 -3.82 -6.94 -7.94
N TYR A 84 -3.87 -6.03 -8.91
CA TYR A 84 -4.20 -4.64 -8.67
C TYR A 84 -5.72 -4.47 -8.66
N THR A 85 -6.27 -3.99 -7.55
CA THR A 85 -7.72 -3.76 -7.40
C THR A 85 -7.98 -2.29 -7.10
N HIS A 86 -8.85 -1.66 -7.88
CA HIS A 86 -9.29 -0.28 -7.62
C HIS A 86 -10.81 -0.17 -7.73
N GLN A 87 -11.44 0.32 -6.66
CA GLN A 87 -12.84 0.69 -6.61
C GLN A 87 -13.00 2.17 -6.89
N LEU A 88 -13.91 2.54 -7.79
CA LEU A 88 -14.10 3.92 -8.25
C LEU A 88 -15.54 4.34 -8.03
N PRO A 89 -15.80 5.53 -7.46
CA PRO A 89 -17.15 6.01 -7.23
C PRO A 89 -18.00 5.97 -8.50
N TRP A 90 -19.32 5.76 -8.35
CA TRP A 90 -20.23 5.60 -9.48
C TRP A 90 -20.28 6.80 -10.44
N PHE A 91 -19.86 7.98 -9.96
CA PHE A 91 -19.82 9.20 -10.75
C PHE A 91 -18.51 9.38 -11.52
N LEU A 92 -17.54 8.45 -11.40
CA LEU A 92 -16.35 8.41 -12.26
C LEU A 92 -16.57 7.37 -13.36
N LEU A 93 -16.78 7.84 -14.58
CA LEU A 93 -16.94 7.04 -15.77
C LEU A 93 -15.55 6.75 -16.34
N ILE A 94 -15.12 5.49 -16.28
CA ILE A 94 -13.79 5.10 -16.73
C ILE A 94 -13.86 4.60 -18.15
N TYR A 95 -12.91 5.04 -18.97
CA TYR A 95 -12.71 4.49 -20.30
C TYR A 95 -11.74 3.33 -20.25
N TYR A 96 -12.26 2.10 -20.21
CA TYR A 96 -11.42 0.90 -20.11
C TYR A 96 -10.36 0.80 -21.22
N HIS A 97 -10.65 1.30 -22.43
CA HIS A 97 -9.70 1.33 -23.54
C HIS A 97 -8.51 2.29 -23.33
N THR A 98 -8.55 3.16 -22.32
CA THR A 98 -7.46 4.09 -21.97
C THR A 98 -6.51 3.53 -20.92
N VAL A 99 -6.78 2.32 -20.40
CA VAL A 99 -5.93 1.70 -19.40
C VAL A 99 -4.59 1.34 -20.03
N THR A 100 -3.52 1.94 -19.50
CA THR A 100 -2.15 1.70 -19.92
C THR A 100 -1.34 1.21 -18.74
N LEU A 101 -0.54 0.16 -18.95
CA LEU A 101 0.39 -0.36 -17.97
C LEU A 101 1.81 -0.28 -18.54
N THR A 102 2.66 0.50 -17.89
CA THR A 102 4.06 0.68 -18.31
C THR A 102 4.97 0.38 -17.14
N CYS A 103 5.98 -0.47 -17.32
CA CYS A 103 6.96 -0.77 -16.29
C CYS A 103 8.35 -0.34 -16.73
N LYS A 104 9.14 0.12 -15.77
CA LYS A 104 10.55 0.43 -15.94
C LYS A 104 11.35 -0.20 -14.80
N ASP A 105 12.56 -0.64 -15.10
CA ASP A 105 13.51 -1.09 -14.09
C ASP A 105 13.98 0.12 -13.26
N LEU A 106 14.04 -0.03 -11.94
CA LEU A 106 14.47 1.03 -11.02
C LEU A 106 15.97 1.33 -11.14
N SER A 107 16.80 0.38 -11.59
CA SER A 107 18.25 0.54 -11.66
C SER A 107 18.72 1.17 -12.97
N ASN A 108 18.19 0.73 -14.11
CA ASN A 108 18.68 1.17 -15.43
C ASN A 108 17.63 1.96 -16.24
N GLY A 109 16.40 2.09 -15.74
CA GLY A 109 15.31 2.80 -16.42
C GLY A 109 14.80 2.13 -17.70
N GLN A 110 15.27 0.92 -18.03
CA GLN A 110 14.83 0.20 -19.23
C GLN A 110 13.37 -0.21 -19.10
N LYS A 111 12.65 -0.11 -20.22
CA LYS A 111 11.25 -0.52 -20.29
C LYS A 111 11.15 -2.03 -20.10
N GLN A 112 10.33 -2.42 -19.15
CA GLN A 112 9.97 -3.82 -18.89
C GLN A 112 8.52 -4.02 -19.32
N ILE A 113 8.26 -5.16 -19.96
CA ILE A 113 6.91 -5.53 -20.41
C ILE A 113 6.36 -6.53 -19.39
N PRO A 114 5.38 -6.13 -18.54
CA PRO A 114 4.77 -7.06 -17.61
C PRO A 114 3.89 -8.07 -18.36
N THR A 115 3.87 -9.31 -17.90
CA THR A 115 2.96 -10.34 -18.43
C THR A 115 1.59 -10.16 -17.80
N ILE A 116 0.60 -9.76 -18.61
CA ILE A 116 -0.79 -9.62 -18.18
C ILE A 116 -1.45 -11.00 -18.23
N ARG A 117 -2.09 -11.41 -17.15
CA ARG A 117 -2.73 -12.73 -17.03
C ARG A 117 -4.25 -12.64 -17.10
N LYS A 118 -4.85 -11.75 -16.31
CA LYS A 118 -6.30 -11.58 -16.23
C LYS A 118 -6.64 -10.10 -16.10
N GLN A 119 -7.68 -9.69 -16.79
CA GLN A 119 -8.26 -8.36 -16.67
C GLN A 119 -9.75 -8.51 -16.41
N PHE A 120 -10.23 -7.79 -15.42
CA PHE A 120 -11.64 -7.74 -15.08
C PHE A 120 -12.05 -6.28 -14.84
N PHE A 121 -13.17 -5.91 -15.45
CA PHE A 121 -13.75 -4.58 -15.33
C PHE A 121 -15.25 -4.72 -15.13
N ALA A 122 -15.73 -4.25 -13.99
CA ALA A 122 -17.14 -4.05 -13.75
C ALA A 122 -17.45 -2.55 -13.82
N PRO A 123 -18.27 -2.09 -14.80
CA PRO A 123 -18.61 -0.69 -14.90
C PRO A 123 -19.48 -0.23 -13.71
N ALA A 124 -19.39 1.06 -13.42
CA ALA A 124 -20.23 1.71 -12.43
C ALA A 124 -21.71 1.66 -12.83
N VAL A 125 -22.60 1.60 -11.83
CA VAL A 125 -24.03 1.79 -12.02
C VAL A 125 -24.42 3.05 -11.24
N THR A 126 -24.96 4.04 -11.96
CA THR A 126 -25.32 5.36 -11.41
C THR A 126 -26.09 5.22 -10.11
N ARG A 127 -25.56 5.81 -9.03
CA ARG A 127 -26.13 5.81 -7.66
C ARG A 127 -26.40 4.42 -7.06
N LYS A 128 -25.90 3.33 -7.65
CA LYS A 128 -26.13 1.96 -7.18
C LYS A 128 -24.85 1.20 -6.86
N ARG A 129 -23.84 1.28 -7.73
CA ARG A 129 -22.62 0.47 -7.62
C ARG A 129 -21.38 1.21 -8.12
N PRO A 130 -20.24 1.17 -7.39
CA PRO A 130 -18.97 1.68 -7.90
C PRO A 130 -18.49 0.86 -9.11
N ALA A 131 -17.57 1.43 -9.88
CA ALA A 131 -16.80 0.66 -10.84
C ALA A 131 -15.70 -0.12 -10.12
N LEU A 132 -15.35 -1.30 -10.63
CA LEU A 132 -14.28 -2.15 -10.13
C LEU A 132 -13.33 -2.51 -11.27
N ILE A 133 -12.04 -2.27 -11.06
CA ILE A 133 -10.97 -2.72 -11.93
C ILE A 133 -10.14 -3.74 -11.15
N GLU A 134 -9.93 -4.91 -11.74
CA GLU A 134 -9.00 -5.92 -11.24
C GLU A 134 -8.06 -6.36 -12.36
N TRP A 135 -6.77 -6.13 -12.17
CA TRP A 135 -5.73 -6.45 -13.13
C TRP A 135 -4.70 -7.36 -12.49
N GLU A 136 -4.60 -8.57 -13.04
CA GLU A 136 -3.64 -9.56 -12.62
C GLU A 136 -2.48 -9.60 -13.60
N PHE A 137 -1.27 -9.31 -13.11
CA PHE A 137 -0.07 -9.28 -13.91
C PHE A 137 1.17 -9.65 -13.09
N ASP A 138 2.23 -10.03 -13.79
CA ASP A 138 3.53 -10.29 -13.18
C ASP A 138 4.27 -8.96 -13.02
N LEU A 139 4.41 -8.51 -11.78
CA LEU A 139 5.18 -7.33 -11.41
C LEU A 139 6.68 -7.69 -11.46
N PRO A 140 7.46 -7.12 -12.39
CA PRO A 140 8.85 -7.50 -12.56
C PRO A 140 9.68 -7.18 -11.32
N ARG A 141 10.84 -7.84 -11.18
CA ARG A 141 11.79 -7.55 -10.11
C ARG A 141 12.31 -6.13 -10.24
N ASN A 142 12.56 -5.46 -9.11
CA ASN A 142 13.20 -4.14 -9.07
C ASN A 142 12.60 -3.14 -10.07
N ALA A 143 11.27 -3.00 -10.08
CA ALA A 143 10.54 -2.28 -11.11
C ALA A 143 9.54 -1.26 -10.55
N GLU A 144 9.32 -0.18 -11.28
CA GLU A 144 8.21 0.75 -11.11
C GLU A 144 7.24 0.58 -12.27
N CYS A 145 6.04 0.08 -11.98
CA CYS A 145 4.94 -0.04 -12.92
C CYS A 145 3.92 1.06 -12.70
N ARG A 146 3.55 1.76 -13.77
CA ARG A 146 2.54 2.80 -13.80
C ARG A 146 1.31 2.28 -14.53
N LEU A 147 0.22 2.16 -13.81
CA LEU A 147 -1.11 1.91 -14.35
C LEU A 147 -1.84 3.25 -14.45
N GLN A 148 -2.27 3.61 -15.64
CA GLN A 148 -2.90 4.90 -15.91
C GLN A 148 -4.20 4.70 -16.69
N PHE A 149 -5.24 5.45 -16.34
CA PHE A 149 -6.50 5.47 -17.09
C PHE A 149 -7.21 6.82 -16.97
N ASN A 150 -7.92 7.17 -18.05
CA ASN A 150 -8.72 8.39 -18.11
C ASN A 150 -10.12 8.11 -17.55
N PHE A 151 -10.67 9.13 -16.89
CA PHE A 151 -12.05 9.10 -16.43
C PHE A 151 -12.75 10.43 -16.72
N GLU A 152 -14.07 10.37 -16.79
CA GLU A 152 -14.95 11.53 -16.77
C GLU A 152 -15.79 11.55 -15.50
N LYS A 153 -16.10 12.74 -15.01
CA LYS A 153 -16.96 12.96 -13.86
C LYS A 153 -18.39 13.21 -14.33
N ALA A 154 -19.31 12.34 -13.93
CA ALA A 154 -20.73 12.52 -14.17
C ALA A 154 -21.26 13.75 -13.42
N PHE A 155 -22.10 14.54 -14.07
CA PHE A 155 -22.78 15.67 -13.45
C PHE A 155 -23.71 15.19 -12.32
N LEU A 156 -23.43 15.64 -11.11
CA LEU A 156 -24.25 15.37 -9.95
C LEU A 156 -25.41 16.37 -9.91
N ARG A 157 -26.62 15.94 -10.28
CA ARG A 157 -27.83 16.68 -9.93
C ARG A 157 -28.22 16.36 -8.49
N SER A 158 -28.26 17.36 -7.61
CA SER A 158 -29.01 17.24 -6.36
C SER A 158 -30.50 17.32 -6.71
N ALA A 159 -31.28 16.31 -6.33
CA ALA A 159 -32.72 16.49 -6.30
C ALA A 159 -33.01 17.41 -5.11
N CYS A 160 -33.58 18.59 -5.40
CA CYS A 160 -34.28 19.38 -4.38
C CYS A 160 -35.64 18.74 -4.09
#